data_AF-A0A941MBR1-F1
#
_entry.id   AF-A0A941MBR1-F1
#
_cell.length_a   1.000
_cell.length_b   1.000
_cell.length_c   1.000
_cell.angle_alpha   90.00
_cell.angle_beta   90.00
_cell.angle_gamma   90.00
#
_symmetry.space_group_name_H-M   'P 1'
#
loop_
_entity.id
_entity.type
_entity.pdbx_description
1 polymer ?
#
loop_
_entity_poly.entity_id
_entity_poly.type
_entity_poly.pdbx_seq_one_letter_code
_entity_poly.pdbx_strand_id
1 'polypeptide(L)'
;MRAQRAQAAAAQALERLLNLAETRDSGQIHTVARFIASTFNGQAFPFDPFDLRAVDVAISDDMLVCLDALRWGRADLYKLVPDGERRILAMCQAWRLEWPED
;
A
#
# COMPACT_ATOMS: atom_id res chain seq x y z
N MET A 1 8.87 -18.65 11.26
CA MET A 1 8.41 -19.22 9.97
C MET A 1 7.29 -18.42 9.29
N ARG A 2 6.19 -18.05 9.96
CA ARG A 2 5.08 -17.29 9.33
C ARG A 2 5.43 -15.82 9.01
N ALA A 3 5.93 -15.06 9.99
CA ALA A 3 6.23 -13.64 9.83
C ALA A 3 7.22 -13.36 8.67
N GLN A 4 8.28 -14.16 8.56
CA GLN A 4 9.28 -13.98 7.49
C GLN A 4 8.72 -14.29 6.09
N ARG A 5 7.83 -15.29 5.97
CA ARG A 5 7.14 -15.59 4.70
C ARG A 5 6.18 -14.47 4.32
N ALA A 6 5.42 -13.95 5.30
CA ALA A 6 4.52 -12.82 5.09
C ALA A 6 5.29 -11.58 4.63
N GLN A 7 6.42 -11.26 5.27
CA GLN A 7 7.27 -10.13 4.87
C GLN A 7 7.84 -10.28 3.45
N ALA A 8 8.35 -11.47 3.10
CA ALA A 8 8.88 -11.70 1.75
C ALA A 8 7.80 -11.59 0.66
N ALA A 9 6.61 -12.13 0.91
CA ALA A 9 5.48 -12.00 -0.01
C ALA A 9 5.01 -10.53 -0.13
N ALA A 10 4.92 -9.82 0.99
CA ALA A 10 4.49 -8.44 1.01
C ALA A 10 5.50 -7.46 0.42
N ALA A 11 6.80 -7.74 0.50
CA ALA A 11 7.81 -6.96 -0.23
C ALA A 11 7.53 -6.97 -1.74
N GLN A 12 7.23 -8.14 -2.30
CA GLN A 12 6.92 -8.28 -3.73
C GLN A 12 5.56 -7.66 -4.10
N ALA A 13 4.55 -7.83 -3.24
CA ALA A 13 3.22 -7.26 -3.45
C ALA A 13 3.27 -5.72 -3.39
N LEU A 14 3.89 -5.15 -2.36
CA LEU A 14 4.03 -3.69 -2.22
C LEU A 14 4.83 -3.10 -3.39
N GLU A 15 5.89 -3.76 -3.84
CA GLU A 15 6.66 -3.30 -5.01
C GLU A 15 5.78 -3.21 -6.27
N ARG A 16 4.93 -4.22 -6.53
CA ARG A 16 3.98 -4.17 -7.66
C ARG A 16 2.95 -3.05 -7.51
N LEU A 17 2.37 -2.89 -6.31
CA LEU A 17 1.38 -1.85 -6.03
C LEU A 17 1.98 -0.44 -6.16
N LEU A 18 3.20 -0.20 -5.68
CA LEU A 18 3.92 1.07 -5.87
C LEU A 18 4.17 1.34 -7.35
N ASN A 19 4.68 0.36 -8.09
CA ASN A 19 4.92 0.52 -9.53
C ASN A 19 3.63 0.84 -10.29
N LEU A 20 2.49 0.25 -9.90
CA LEU A 20 1.18 0.60 -10.44
C LEU A 20 0.81 2.06 -10.13
N ALA A 21 0.91 2.47 -8.87
CA ALA A 21 0.58 3.83 -8.42
C ALA A 21 1.50 4.92 -9.00
N GLU A 22 2.74 4.57 -9.36
CA GLU A 22 3.74 5.48 -9.93
C GLU A 22 3.64 5.62 -11.46
N THR A 23 3.09 4.62 -12.16
CA THR A 23 3.17 4.57 -13.64
C THR A 23 1.82 4.56 -14.36
N ARG A 24 0.71 4.39 -13.64
CA ARG A 24 -0.63 4.28 -14.20
C ARG A 24 -1.55 5.34 -13.61
N ASP A 25 -2.55 5.74 -14.39
CA ASP A 25 -3.57 6.70 -13.96
C ASP A 25 -4.96 6.17 -14.34
N SER A 26 -5.67 5.64 -13.34
CA SER A 26 -7.07 5.22 -13.46
C SER A 26 -7.74 5.13 -12.09
N GLY A 27 -9.07 4.99 -12.05
CA GLY A 27 -9.83 4.93 -10.80
C GLY A 27 -9.41 3.80 -9.86
N GLN A 28 -9.05 2.63 -10.39
CA GLN A 28 -8.52 1.53 -9.57
C GLN A 28 -7.16 1.87 -8.96
N ILE A 29 -6.32 2.62 -9.67
CA ILE A 29 -4.97 2.99 -9.20
C ILE A 29 -5.04 4.06 -8.12
N HIS A 30 -6.03 4.95 -8.19
CA HIS A 30 -6.32 5.85 -7.09
C HIS A 30 -6.69 5.08 -5.81
N THR A 31 -7.48 4.00 -5.91
CA THR A 31 -7.75 3.10 -4.78
C THR A 31 -6.48 2.45 -4.24
N VAL A 32 -5.58 2.00 -5.12
CA VAL A 32 -4.27 1.46 -4.74
C VAL A 32 -3.43 2.51 -3.99
N ALA A 33 -3.34 3.74 -4.49
CA ALA A 33 -2.58 4.81 -3.85
C ALA A 33 -3.12 5.13 -2.45
N ARG A 34 -4.45 5.24 -2.30
CA ARG A 34 -5.11 5.44 -0.99
C ARG A 34 -4.81 4.30 -0.02
N PHE A 35 -4.86 3.05 -0.49
CA PHE A 35 -4.50 1.90 0.32
C PHE A 35 -3.05 1.96 0.79
N ILE A 36 -2.09 2.18 -0.13
CA ILE A 36 -0.67 2.29 0.23
C ILE A 36 -0.47 3.39 1.27
N ALA A 37 -1.07 4.57 1.08
CA ALA A 37 -1.00 5.67 2.05
C ALA A 37 -1.56 5.26 3.42
N SER A 38 -2.68 4.54 3.48
CA SER A 38 -3.25 4.02 4.73
C SER A 38 -2.35 3.03 5.46
N THR A 39 -1.56 2.23 4.72
CA THR A 39 -0.59 1.32 5.35
C THR A 39 0.61 2.05 5.94
N PHE A 40 0.90 3.26 5.44
CA PHE A 40 1.95 4.13 5.97
C PHE A 40 1.47 4.91 7.18
N ASN A 41 0.26 5.49 7.11
CA ASN A 41 -0.40 6.15 8.23
C ASN A 41 -1.93 6.05 8.11
N GLY A 42 -2.52 5.07 8.79
CA GLY A 42 -3.96 4.81 8.71
C GLY A 42 -4.85 5.86 9.39
N GLN A 43 -4.28 6.70 10.26
CA GLN A 43 -5.01 7.80 10.88
C GLN A 43 -5.11 9.00 9.92
N ALA A 44 -4.01 9.33 9.25
CA ALA A 44 -3.99 10.39 8.25
C ALA A 44 -4.75 10.00 6.98
N PHE A 45 -4.66 8.73 6.58
CA PHE A 45 -5.23 8.22 5.34
C PHE A 45 -6.17 7.05 5.64
N PRO A 46 -7.40 7.31 6.12
CA PRO A 46 -8.35 6.23 6.38
C PRO A 46 -8.73 5.53 5.06
N PHE A 47 -8.82 4.20 5.13
CA PHE A 47 -9.20 3.35 4.01
C PHE A 47 -10.35 2.42 4.41
N ASP A 48 -11.38 2.34 3.57
CA ASP A 48 -12.49 1.41 3.76
C ASP A 48 -12.09 0.04 3.21
N PRO A 49 -12.04 -1.04 4.02
CA PRO A 49 -11.72 -2.39 3.53
C PRO A 49 -12.63 -2.87 2.39
N PHE A 50 -13.86 -2.34 2.26
CA PHE A 50 -14.73 -2.68 1.14
C PHE A 50 -14.27 -2.11 -0.20
N ASP A 51 -13.36 -1.12 -0.23
CA ASP A 51 -12.78 -0.59 -1.48
C ASP A 51 -11.89 -1.63 -2.19
N LEU A 52 -11.49 -2.72 -1.51
CA LEU A 52 -10.77 -3.87 -2.11
C LEU A 52 -11.53 -4.54 -3.25
N ARG A 53 -12.87 -4.36 -3.34
CA ARG A 53 -13.71 -4.90 -4.43
C ARG A 53 -13.75 -4.03 -5.68
N ALA A 54 -13.14 -2.84 -5.63
CA ALA A 54 -13.16 -1.86 -6.73
C ALA A 54 -11.95 -1.97 -7.67
N VAL A 55 -11.04 -2.91 -7.40
CA VAL A 55 -9.83 -3.18 -8.19
C VAL A 55 -9.87 -4.59 -8.77
N ASP A 56 -9.04 -4.84 -9.78
CA ASP A 56 -8.89 -6.19 -10.32
C ASP A 56 -8.45 -7.18 -9.23
N VAL A 57 -8.88 -8.44 -9.34
CA VAL A 57 -8.66 -9.49 -8.33
C VAL A 57 -7.18 -9.60 -7.94
N ALA A 58 -6.27 -9.59 -8.93
CA ALA A 58 -4.84 -9.69 -8.68
C ALA A 58 -4.28 -8.51 -7.86
N ILE A 59 -4.83 -7.30 -8.02
CA ILE A 59 -4.45 -6.12 -7.24
C ILE A 59 -4.99 -6.26 -5.82
N SER A 60 -6.25 -6.69 -5.68
CA SER A 60 -6.87 -6.93 -4.37
C SER A 60 -6.10 -7.99 -3.57
N ASP A 61 -5.67 -9.06 -4.23
CA ASP A 61 -4.85 -10.11 -3.62
C ASP A 61 -3.51 -9.56 -3.09
N ASP A 62 -2.84 -8.70 -3.87
CA ASP A 62 -1.60 -8.03 -3.43
C ASP A 62 -1.84 -7.14 -2.21
N MET A 63 -2.95 -6.41 -2.17
CA MET A 63 -3.34 -5.60 -1.01
C MET A 63 -3.60 -6.46 0.23
N LEU A 64 -4.26 -7.62 0.07
CA LEU A 64 -4.48 -8.58 1.16
C LEU A 64 -3.18 -9.20 1.69
N VAL A 65 -2.20 -9.47 0.81
CA VAL A 65 -0.87 -9.92 1.23
C VAL A 65 -0.17 -8.87 2.09
N CYS A 66 -0.27 -7.59 1.73
CA CYS A 66 0.24 -6.49 2.53
C CYS A 66 -0.41 -6.41 3.92
N LEU A 67 -1.74 -6.62 4.00
CA LEU A 67 -2.45 -6.65 5.29
C LEU A 67 -2.04 -7.84 6.17
N ASP A 68 -1.82 -9.04 5.61
CA ASP A 68 -1.33 -10.18 6.39
C ASP A 68 0.08 -9.91 6.96
N ALA A 69 0.94 -9.20 6.21
CA ALA A 69 2.23 -8.76 6.70
C ALA A 69 2.13 -7.64 7.76
N LEU A 70 1.18 -6.72 7.69
CA LEU A 70 0.95 -5.76 8.77
C LEU A 70 0.43 -6.44 10.05
N ARG A 71 -0.38 -7.49 9.91
CA ARG A 71 -0.93 -8.25 11.04
C ARG A 71 0.11 -9.12 11.74
N TRP A 72 1.03 -9.73 11.00
CA TRP A 72 1.95 -10.75 11.53
C TRP A 72 3.44 -10.44 11.34
N GLY A 73 3.77 -9.54 10.42
CA GLY A 73 5.11 -9.05 10.19
C GLY A 73 5.57 -8.17 11.34
N ARG A 74 6.88 -8.15 11.56
CA ARG A 74 7.51 -7.38 12.65
C ARG A 74 8.23 -6.14 12.11
N ALA A 75 7.79 -5.63 10.97
CA ALA A 75 8.41 -4.48 10.30
C ALA A 75 7.31 -3.65 9.62
N ASP A 76 7.52 -2.34 9.60
CA ASP A 76 6.70 -1.43 8.81
C ASP A 76 6.79 -1.81 7.34
N LEU A 77 5.65 -1.81 6.65
CA LEU A 77 5.55 -2.35 5.30
C LEU A 77 6.47 -1.61 4.31
N TYR A 78 6.57 -0.28 4.43
CA TYR A 78 7.43 0.53 3.57
C TYR A 78 8.93 0.20 3.71
N LYS A 79 9.36 -0.41 4.81
CA LYS A 79 10.76 -0.83 5.02
C LYS A 79 11.11 -2.12 4.26
N LEU A 80 10.11 -2.79 3.70
CA LEU A 80 10.31 -4.04 2.96
C LEU A 80 10.72 -3.82 1.50
N VAL A 81 10.63 -2.58 1.00
CA VAL A 81 10.95 -2.21 -0.37
C VAL A 81 12.03 -1.11 -0.40
N PRO A 82 12.87 -1.05 -1.45
CA PRO A 82 13.87 -0.01 -1.59
C PRO A 82 13.23 1.39 -1.63
N ASP A 83 13.80 2.34 -0.89
CA ASP A 83 13.35 3.73 -0.80
C ASP A 83 11.85 3.91 -0.46
N GLY A 84 11.23 2.94 0.22
CA GLY A 84 9.78 2.87 0.35
C GLY A 84 9.14 4.12 0.95
N GLU A 85 9.73 4.72 1.99
CA GLU A 85 9.21 5.97 2.57
C GLU A 85 9.19 7.11 1.54
N ARG A 86 10.32 7.34 0.86
CA ARG A 86 10.46 8.38 -0.17
C ARG A 86 9.46 8.16 -1.31
N ARG A 87 9.30 6.91 -1.76
CA ARG A 87 8.36 6.53 -2.83
C ARG A 87 6.91 6.80 -2.43
N ILE A 88 6.52 6.38 -1.22
CA ILE A 88 5.16 6.59 -0.72
C ILE A 88 4.85 8.07 -0.56
N LEU A 89 5.77 8.87 0.00
CA LEU A 89 5.54 10.31 0.15
C LEU A 89 5.41 11.02 -1.21
N ALA A 90 6.26 10.67 -2.19
CA ALA A 90 6.16 11.19 -3.55
C ALA A 90 4.84 10.76 -4.23
N MET A 91 4.40 9.52 -4.03
CA MET A 91 3.11 9.01 -4.50
C MET A 91 1.95 9.79 -3.86
N CYS A 92 1.94 9.99 -2.53
CA CYS A 92 0.91 10.78 -1.87
C CYS A 92 0.80 12.19 -2.45
N GLN A 93 1.95 12.83 -2.72
CA GLN A 93 1.98 14.14 -3.37
C GLN A 93 1.40 14.08 -4.79
N ALA A 94 1.81 13.11 -5.61
CA ALA A 94 1.34 12.96 -6.99
C ALA A 94 -0.18 12.74 -7.07
N TRP A 95 -0.73 11.99 -6.12
CA TRP A 95 -2.16 11.70 -6.01
C TRP A 95 -2.95 12.73 -5.18
N ARG A 96 -2.29 13.79 -4.70
CA ARG A 96 -2.89 14.84 -3.84
C ARG A 96 -3.61 14.25 -2.62
N LEU A 97 -3.00 13.22 -2.01
CA LEU A 97 -3.43 12.68 -0.73
C LEU A 97 -2.89 13.60 0.36
N GLU A 98 -3.75 14.51 0.83
CA GLU A 98 -3.38 15.52 1.80
C GLU A 98 -3.31 14.95 3.22
N TRP A 99 -2.32 15.42 3.97
CA TRP A 99 -2.29 15.19 5.41
C TRP A 99 -3.45 15.97 6.05
N PRO A 100 -4.11 15.42 7.09
CA PRO A 100 -5.10 16.18 7.83
C PRO A 100 -4.47 17.47 8.36
N GLU A 101 -5.19 18.58 8.26
CA GLU A 101 -4.82 19.81 8.95
C GLU A 101 -4.96 19.60 10.48
N ASP A 102 -4.04 20.18 11.26
CA ASP A 102 -3.97 20.07 12.73
C ASP A 102 -5.19 20.67 13.44
#